data_AF-A0A091GUM5-F1
#
_entry.id   AF-A0A091GUM5-F1
#
_cell.length_a   1.000
_cell.length_b   1.000
_cell.length_c   1.000
_cell.angle_alpha   90.00
_cell.angle_beta   90.00
_cell.angle_gamma   90.00
#
_symmetry.space_group_name_H-M   'P 1'
#
loop_
_entity.id
_entity.type
_entity.pdbx_description
1 polymer ?
#
loop_
_entity_poly.entity_id
_entity_poly.type
_entity_poly.pdbx_seq_one_letter_code
_entity_poly.pdbx_strand_id
1 'polypeptide(L)'
;QLLADLGHMQSKLVVVGQGAGAPAEPEPSLDNMLGSLTRDLQELGISAAPAGTCAACRKPIVGKELGGCPFFDRGGQAYCEEDYHQTFSPRCAYCAGPIREKVLTALDQTWHPEHFFCTHCGKVFGDDGFHERSGKPYCRQDFVAMFAPKCQGCARPVTDNYLSALQGVWHPECFVCA
;
A
#
# COMPACT_ATOMS: atom_id res chain seq x y z
N GLN A 1 -16.57 -2.31 30.80
CA GLN A 1 -16.86 -2.07 29.37
C GLN A 1 -15.61 -1.72 28.52
N LEU A 2 -14.37 -2.08 28.90
CA LEU A 2 -13.14 -1.64 28.20
C LEU A 2 -12.15 -2.75 27.78
N LEU A 3 -12.47 -4.02 28.02
CA LEU A 3 -11.58 -5.15 27.71
C LEU A 3 -12.10 -6.10 26.64
N ALA A 4 -13.15 -5.70 25.90
CA ALA A 4 -13.57 -6.42 24.70
C ALA A 4 -12.68 -6.13 23.47
N ASP A 5 -11.80 -5.13 23.55
CA ASP A 5 -11.02 -4.66 22.39
C ASP A 5 -9.62 -5.29 22.26
N LEU A 6 -9.26 -6.24 23.14
CA LEU A 6 -8.05 -7.07 22.95
C LEU A 6 -8.24 -8.14 21.85
N GLY A 7 -9.42 -8.22 21.22
CA GLY A 7 -9.77 -9.29 20.28
C GLY A 7 -9.99 -8.91 18.81
N HIS A 8 -9.97 -7.63 18.42
CA HIS A 8 -10.12 -7.29 17.00
C HIS A 8 -8.76 -7.33 16.29
N MET A 9 -8.26 -8.54 16.08
CA MET A 9 -7.24 -8.81 15.07
C MET A 9 -7.90 -8.61 13.70
N GLN A 10 -7.81 -7.41 13.13
CA GLN A 10 -8.37 -7.14 11.80
C GLN A 10 -7.39 -7.62 10.72
N SER A 11 -7.45 -8.92 10.41
CA SER A 11 -6.84 -9.47 9.20
C SER A 11 -7.74 -9.16 8.01
N LYS A 12 -7.60 -7.97 7.42
CA LYS A 12 -8.13 -7.67 6.08
C LYS A 12 -7.03 -7.19 5.16
N LEU A 13 -6.01 -8.03 4.93
CA LEU A 13 -5.20 -7.90 3.73
C LEU A 13 -6.05 -8.36 2.53
N VAL A 14 -6.70 -7.43 1.85
CA VAL A 14 -7.15 -7.66 0.48
C VAL A 14 -6.09 -7.07 -0.44
N VAL A 15 -5.12 -7.89 -0.82
CA VAL A 15 -4.19 -7.55 -1.90
C VAL A 15 -4.95 -7.74 -3.20
N VAL A 16 -5.56 -6.68 -3.72
CA VAL A 16 -6.09 -6.70 -5.09
C VAL A 16 -4.91 -6.50 -6.02
N GLY A 17 -4.31 -7.59 -6.48
CA GLY A 17 -3.32 -7.56 -7.53
C GLY A 17 -4.00 -7.47 -8.89
N GLN A 18 -3.75 -6.40 -9.64
CA GLN A 18 -3.98 -6.38 -11.08
C GLN A 18 -2.63 -6.65 -11.75
N GLY A 19 -2.50 -7.86 -12.29
CA GLY A 19 -1.26 -8.35 -12.88
C GLY A 19 -1.11 -8.01 -14.36
N ALA A 20 0.14 -7.75 -14.76
CA ALA A 20 0.83 -8.17 -15.99
C ALA A 20 2.22 -7.48 -15.95
N GLY A 21 3.40 -8.06 -16.12
CA GLY A 21 3.89 -9.41 -16.39
C GLY A 21 5.36 -9.30 -16.84
N ALA A 22 6.24 -10.09 -16.21
CA ALA A 22 7.58 -10.61 -16.60
C ALA A 22 8.80 -9.70 -16.99
N PRO A 23 10.06 -10.19 -16.81
CA PRO A 23 11.31 -9.41 -16.91
C PRO A 23 12.22 -9.80 -18.10
N ALA A 24 13.12 -8.91 -18.58
CA ALA A 24 14.40 -9.30 -19.20
C ALA A 24 15.41 -8.12 -19.38
N GLU A 25 16.68 -8.49 -19.18
CA GLU A 25 17.99 -7.80 -19.20
C GLU A 25 18.48 -7.37 -20.64
N PRO A 26 19.66 -6.70 -20.80
CA PRO A 26 19.85 -5.58 -21.74
C PRO A 26 20.55 -5.86 -23.11
N GLU A 27 20.46 -4.85 -23.97
CA GLU A 27 20.81 -4.69 -25.40
C GLU A 27 22.32 -4.67 -25.77
N PRO A 28 22.65 -4.77 -27.08
CA PRO A 28 23.55 -3.77 -27.66
C PRO A 28 23.17 -3.21 -29.06
N SER A 29 23.00 -1.88 -29.08
CA SER A 29 23.33 -0.84 -30.09
C SER A 29 23.60 -1.22 -31.55
N LEU A 30 22.77 -0.69 -32.48
CA LEU A 30 23.14 -0.38 -33.87
C LEU A 30 22.38 0.86 -34.43
N ASP A 31 22.57 2.04 -33.82
CA ASP A 31 21.92 3.30 -34.23
C ASP A 31 22.26 3.78 -35.66
N ASN A 32 23.33 3.26 -36.26
CA ASN A 32 23.81 3.75 -37.56
C ASN A 32 23.21 3.03 -38.79
N MET A 33 22.35 2.02 -38.61
CA MET A 33 21.59 1.40 -39.72
C MET A 33 20.11 1.83 -39.77
N LEU A 34 19.64 2.60 -38.78
CA LEU A 34 18.25 3.08 -38.68
C LEU A 34 17.96 4.25 -39.63
N GLY A 35 18.98 5.03 -40.01
CA GLY A 35 18.80 6.20 -40.89
C GLY A 35 18.33 5.87 -42.31
N SER A 36 18.77 4.74 -42.88
CA SER A 36 18.35 4.33 -44.23
C SER A 36 17.01 3.58 -44.24
N LEU A 37 16.74 2.73 -43.24
CA LEU A 37 15.51 1.93 -43.18
C LEU A 37 14.25 2.77 -42.91
N THR A 38 14.39 3.88 -42.19
CA THR A 38 13.27 4.78 -41.90
C THR A 38 12.72 5.43 -43.17
N ARG A 39 13.59 5.71 -44.15
CA ARG A 39 13.20 6.32 -45.43
C ARG A 39 12.47 5.32 -46.33
N ASP A 40 12.87 4.06 -46.30
CA ASP A 40 12.25 3.00 -47.09
C ASP A 40 10.90 2.53 -46.50
N LEU A 41 10.71 2.64 -45.17
CA LEU A 41 9.43 2.36 -44.49
C LEU A 41 8.33 3.41 -44.77
N GLN A 42 8.72 4.64 -45.14
CA GLN A 42 7.77 5.70 -45.49
C GLN A 42 7.15 5.49 -46.88
N GLU A 43 7.84 4.79 -47.79
CA GLU A 43 7.31 4.40 -49.11
C GLU A 43 6.43 3.13 -49.08
N LEU A 44 6.51 2.33 -48.00
CA LEU A 44 5.64 1.16 -47.76
C LEU A 44 4.38 1.48 -46.94
N GLY A 45 4.14 2.75 -46.59
CA GLY A 45 2.88 3.21 -46.00
C GLY A 45 2.70 2.89 -44.51
N ILE A 46 3.77 2.63 -43.76
CA ILE A 46 3.67 2.47 -42.30
C ILE A 46 3.69 3.85 -41.65
N SER A 47 2.53 4.50 -41.61
CA SER A 47 2.33 5.63 -40.72
C SER A 47 2.26 5.11 -39.28
N ALA A 48 3.19 5.53 -38.41
CA ALA A 48 3.01 5.40 -36.96
C ALA A 48 1.85 6.33 -36.56
N ALA A 49 0.61 5.88 -36.76
CA ALA A 49 -0.57 6.57 -36.29
C ALA A 49 -0.53 6.52 -34.75
N PRO A 50 -0.62 7.66 -34.04
CA PRO A 50 -0.69 7.65 -32.59
C PRO A 50 -1.90 6.82 -32.15
N ALA A 51 -1.72 5.96 -31.15
CA ALA A 51 -2.80 5.11 -30.60
C ALA A 51 -3.99 5.92 -30.04
N GLY A 52 -3.79 7.23 -29.88
CA GLY A 52 -4.79 8.21 -29.47
C GLY A 52 -4.12 9.39 -28.78
N THR A 53 -4.93 10.25 -28.20
CA THR A 53 -4.49 11.37 -27.37
C THR A 53 -5.06 11.18 -25.96
N CYS A 54 -4.26 11.45 -24.93
CA CYS A 54 -4.74 11.39 -23.55
C CYS A 54 -5.91 12.37 -23.34
N ALA A 55 -7.01 11.89 -22.79
CA ALA A 55 -8.20 12.70 -22.51
C ALA A 55 -7.95 13.80 -21.45
N ALA A 56 -6.98 13.61 -20.55
CA ALA A 56 -6.63 14.57 -19.50
C ALA A 56 -5.59 15.60 -19.99
N CYS A 57 -4.35 15.19 -20.29
CA CYS A 57 -3.30 16.13 -20.68
C CYS A 57 -3.25 16.49 -22.18
N ARG A 58 -4.07 15.86 -23.03
CA ARG A 58 -4.09 16.06 -24.49
C ARG A 58 -2.77 15.77 -25.21
N LYS A 59 -1.83 15.04 -24.58
CA LYS A 59 -0.58 14.61 -25.23
C LYS A 59 -0.83 13.35 -26.06
N PRO A 60 -0.15 13.19 -27.22
CA PRO A 60 -0.24 11.97 -28.01
C PRO A 60 0.30 10.79 -27.19
N ILE A 61 -0.45 9.68 -27.18
CA ILE A 61 0.00 8.45 -26.52
C ILE A 61 0.87 7.73 -27.54
N VAL A 62 2.17 8.04 -27.50
CA VAL A 62 3.15 7.49 -28.44
C VAL A 62 3.48 6.06 -28.01
N GLY A 63 3.11 5.10 -28.85
CA GLY A 63 3.56 3.73 -28.74
C GLY A 63 5.08 3.69 -28.88
N LYS A 64 5.80 3.35 -27.81
CA LYS A 64 7.21 3.01 -27.90
C LYS A 64 7.30 1.85 -28.89
N GLU A 65 8.02 2.09 -29.97
CA GLU A 65 7.99 1.25 -31.17
C GLU A 65 8.34 -0.21 -30.84
N LEU A 66 7.64 -1.15 -31.49
CA LEU A 66 7.74 -2.61 -31.38
C LEU A 66 7.08 -3.30 -30.17
N GLY A 67 5.88 -2.88 -29.75
CA GLY A 67 5.10 -3.71 -28.81
C GLY A 67 3.91 -3.10 -28.10
N GLY A 68 3.54 -1.86 -28.40
CA GLY A 68 2.35 -1.20 -27.85
C GLY A 68 2.61 -0.56 -26.49
N CYS A 69 2.29 0.72 -26.35
CA CYS A 69 2.11 1.31 -25.02
C CYS A 69 0.71 0.94 -24.54
N PRO A 70 0.56 0.34 -23.34
CA PRO A 70 -0.74 0.14 -22.75
C PRO A 70 -1.31 1.53 -22.42
N PHE A 71 -2.19 2.03 -23.28
CA PHE A 71 -3.06 3.13 -22.88
C PHE A 71 -4.15 2.55 -21.98
N PHE A 72 -4.52 3.31 -20.96
CA PHE A 72 -5.59 2.87 -20.06
C PHE A 72 -6.91 3.39 -20.62
N ASP A 73 -7.78 2.48 -21.03
CA ASP A 73 -9.15 2.83 -21.39
C ASP A 73 -10.03 2.92 -20.15
N ARG A 74 -10.86 3.96 -20.10
CA ARG A 74 -11.95 4.06 -19.11
C ARG A 74 -13.11 4.80 -19.72
N GLY A 75 -14.25 4.13 -19.86
CA GLY A 75 -15.45 4.72 -20.47
C GLY A 75 -15.26 5.15 -21.92
N GLY A 76 -14.37 4.48 -22.67
CA GLY A 76 -14.06 4.81 -24.08
C GLY A 76 -13.07 5.97 -24.26
N GLN A 77 -12.48 6.49 -23.19
CA GLN A 77 -11.46 7.53 -23.23
C GLN A 77 -10.08 6.93 -22.91
N ALA A 78 -9.07 7.30 -23.70
CA ALA A 78 -7.69 6.88 -23.49
C ALA A 78 -6.97 7.85 -22.54
N TYR A 79 -6.30 7.32 -21.53
CA TYR A 79 -5.45 8.07 -20.62
C TYR A 79 -4.00 7.58 -20.71
N CYS A 80 -3.04 8.52 -20.58
CA CYS A 80 -1.67 8.12 -20.32
C CYS A 80 -1.55 7.51 -18.91
N GLU A 81 -0.51 6.71 -18.69
CA GLU A 81 -0.27 6.04 -17.40
C GLU A 81 -0.30 7.03 -16.22
N GLU A 82 0.34 8.18 -16.35
CA GLU A 82 0.40 9.20 -15.31
C GLU A 82 -0.98 9.74 -14.95
N ASP A 83 -1.74 10.23 -15.93
CA ASP A 83 -3.05 10.83 -15.70
C ASP A 83 -4.07 9.80 -15.21
N TYR A 84 -3.97 8.56 -15.69
CA TYR A 84 -4.83 7.48 -15.24
C TYR A 84 -4.64 7.24 -13.74
N HIS A 85 -3.39 7.07 -13.29
CA HIS A 85 -3.11 6.86 -11.87
C HIS A 85 -3.43 8.10 -11.02
N GLN A 86 -3.18 9.31 -11.51
CA GLN A 86 -3.50 10.53 -10.76
C GLN A 86 -5.01 10.71 -10.53
N THR A 87 -5.83 10.30 -11.51
CA THR A 87 -7.28 10.52 -11.47
C THR A 87 -8.02 9.36 -10.82
N PHE A 88 -7.56 8.12 -11.04
CA PHE A 88 -8.35 6.94 -10.75
C PHE A 88 -7.74 5.99 -9.71
N SER A 89 -6.43 6.09 -9.42
CA SER A 89 -5.85 5.24 -8.39
C SER A 89 -6.22 5.71 -6.98
N PRO A 90 -6.45 4.79 -6.04
CA PRO A 90 -6.64 5.14 -4.64
C PRO A 90 -5.41 5.84 -4.09
N ARG A 91 -5.62 6.73 -3.12
CA ARG A 91 -4.54 7.52 -2.51
C ARG A 91 -4.10 6.92 -1.20
N CYS A 92 -2.80 6.88 -0.97
CA CYS A 92 -2.25 6.45 0.29
C CYS A 92 -2.58 7.48 1.39
N ALA A 93 -3.14 7.04 2.51
CA ALA A 93 -3.45 7.90 3.65
C ALA A 93 -2.21 8.55 4.30
N TYR A 94 -1.02 7.97 4.12
CA TYR A 94 0.24 8.53 4.64
C TYR A 94 0.88 9.56 3.71
N CYS A 95 1.12 9.21 2.43
CA CYS A 95 1.84 10.09 1.50
C CYS A 95 0.95 10.86 0.52
N ALA A 96 -0.37 10.64 0.54
CA ALA A 96 -1.36 11.17 -0.41
C ALA A 96 -1.12 10.82 -1.90
N GLY A 97 -0.07 10.06 -2.21
CA GLY A 97 0.30 9.60 -3.54
C GLY A 97 -0.61 8.48 -4.06
N PRO A 98 -0.73 8.34 -5.39
CA PRO A 98 -1.51 7.28 -6.02
C PRO A 98 -0.85 5.91 -5.84
N ILE A 99 -1.65 4.91 -5.46
CA ILE A 99 -1.19 3.53 -5.30
C ILE A 99 -1.34 2.79 -6.63
N ARG A 100 -0.23 2.39 -7.24
CA ARG A 100 -0.19 1.86 -8.62
C ARG A 100 -0.33 0.33 -8.69
N GLU A 101 0.21 -0.38 -7.72
CA GLU A 101 0.30 -1.85 -7.74
C GLU A 101 -0.43 -2.48 -6.56
N LYS A 102 0.22 -2.56 -5.41
CA LYS A 102 -0.30 -3.22 -4.22
C LYS A 102 -1.01 -2.20 -3.35
N VAL A 103 -2.32 -2.34 -3.25
CA VAL A 103 -3.12 -1.61 -2.28
C VAL A 103 -3.29 -2.42 -1.01
N LEU A 104 -2.98 -1.80 0.13
CA LEU A 104 -3.35 -2.30 1.45
C LEU A 104 -4.58 -1.51 1.92
N THR A 105 -5.65 -2.21 2.27
CA THR A 105 -6.86 -1.57 2.81
C THR A 105 -6.94 -1.86 4.31
N ALA A 106 -6.90 -0.81 5.13
CA ALA A 106 -6.98 -0.91 6.58
C ALA A 106 -7.50 0.40 7.17
N LEU A 107 -8.22 0.32 8.30
CA LEU A 107 -8.80 1.51 8.97
C LEU A 107 -9.68 2.35 8.04
N ASP A 108 -10.48 1.64 7.22
CA ASP A 108 -11.34 2.21 6.16
C ASP A 108 -10.60 3.14 5.17
N GLN A 109 -9.28 2.95 5.05
CA GLN A 109 -8.39 3.74 4.21
C GLN A 109 -7.49 2.85 3.37
N THR A 110 -6.90 3.44 2.32
CA THR A 110 -5.93 2.78 1.44
C THR A 110 -4.52 3.26 1.72
N TRP A 111 -3.58 2.32 1.68
CA TRP A 111 -2.19 2.54 2.05
C TRP A 111 -1.26 1.83 1.06
N HIS A 112 -0.06 2.38 0.90
CA HIS A 112 1.04 1.56 0.41
C HIS A 112 1.41 0.54 1.50
N PRO A 113 1.73 -0.72 1.16
CA PRO A 113 2.17 -1.73 2.13
C PRO A 113 3.34 -1.26 2.99
N GLU A 114 4.25 -0.47 2.42
CA GLU A 114 5.40 0.13 3.09
C GLU A 114 5.05 1.32 4.00
N HIS A 115 3.92 1.99 3.78
CA HIS A 115 3.46 3.13 4.58
C HIS A 115 2.44 2.73 5.66
N PHE A 116 2.15 1.44 5.80
CA PHE A 116 1.31 0.93 6.86
C PHE A 116 2.17 0.33 7.98
N PHE A 117 2.60 1.20 8.89
CA PHE A 117 3.52 0.87 9.98
C PHE A 117 3.01 1.38 11.34
N CYS A 118 3.60 0.88 12.42
CA CYS A 118 3.27 1.30 13.77
C CYS A 118 3.50 2.81 13.95
N THR A 119 2.49 3.52 14.42
CA THR A 119 2.57 4.97 14.68
C THR A 119 3.65 5.34 15.71
N HIS A 120 3.99 4.41 16.61
CA HIS A 120 4.94 4.66 17.69
C HIS A 120 6.38 4.26 17.32
N CYS A 121 6.62 3.00 16.92
CA CYS A 121 7.98 2.55 16.57
C CYS A 121 8.35 2.63 15.08
N GLY A 122 7.40 2.90 14.18
CA GLY A 122 7.64 2.92 12.73
C GLY A 122 7.83 1.55 12.08
N LYS A 123 7.68 0.45 12.82
CA LYS A 123 7.84 -0.91 12.28
C LYS A 123 6.64 -1.29 11.41
N VAL A 124 6.91 -1.77 10.18
CA VAL A 124 5.90 -2.37 9.30
C VAL A 124 5.35 -3.65 9.93
N PHE A 125 4.05 -3.87 9.80
CA PHE A 125 3.39 -5.06 10.33
C PHE A 125 3.75 -6.29 9.49
N GLY A 126 4.16 -7.37 10.16
CA GLY A 126 4.31 -8.69 9.55
C GLY A 126 3.04 -9.52 9.71
N ASP A 127 3.22 -10.84 9.82
CA ASP A 127 2.12 -11.79 10.01
C ASP A 127 1.38 -11.61 11.35
N ASP A 128 2.03 -10.98 12.34
CA ASP A 128 1.46 -10.65 13.64
C ASP A 128 0.31 -9.61 13.57
N GLY A 129 0.15 -8.94 12.42
CA GLY A 129 -0.88 -7.92 12.21
C GLY A 129 -0.65 -6.64 13.02
N PHE A 130 -1.75 -5.90 13.26
CA PHE A 130 -1.74 -4.61 13.95
C PHE A 130 -2.91 -4.49 14.92
N HIS A 131 -2.79 -3.55 15.86
CA HIS A 131 -3.88 -3.13 16.75
C HIS A 131 -4.27 -1.69 16.44
N GLU A 132 -5.56 -1.43 16.36
CA GLU A 132 -6.08 -0.07 16.21
C GLU A 132 -6.33 0.57 17.58
N ARG A 133 -5.90 1.83 17.74
CA ARG A 133 -6.44 2.72 18.76
C ARG A 133 -6.73 4.08 18.14
N SER A 134 -7.98 4.53 18.24
CA SER A 134 -8.40 5.87 17.79
C SER A 134 -8.04 6.15 16.32
N GLY A 135 -8.27 5.18 15.43
CA GLY A 135 -7.94 5.30 14.00
C GLY A 135 -6.45 5.27 13.67
N LYS A 136 -5.58 4.88 14.62
CA LYS A 136 -4.13 4.76 14.42
C LYS A 136 -3.66 3.33 14.61
N PRO A 137 -2.79 2.80 13.73
CA PRO A 137 -2.27 1.45 13.85
C PRO A 137 -1.04 1.42 14.77
N TYR A 138 -1.00 0.41 15.64
CA TYR A 138 0.07 0.13 16.60
C TYR A 138 0.49 -1.33 16.55
N CYS A 139 1.76 -1.61 16.82
CA CYS A 139 2.23 -2.99 16.98
C CYS A 139 1.80 -3.52 18.35
N ARG A 140 1.76 -4.85 18.51
CA ARG A 140 1.37 -5.48 19.78
C ARG A 140 2.17 -4.96 20.98
N GLN A 141 3.48 -4.80 20.83
CA GLN A 141 4.37 -4.35 21.91
C GLN A 141 4.05 -2.93 22.36
N ASP A 142 3.96 -1.99 21.41
CA ASP A 142 3.65 -0.59 21.67
C ASP A 142 2.21 -0.42 22.21
N PHE A 143 1.27 -1.18 21.65
CA PHE A 143 -0.11 -1.16 22.10
C PHE A 143 -0.23 -1.58 23.57
N VAL A 144 0.43 -2.68 23.95
CA VAL A 144 0.46 -3.15 25.35
C VAL A 144 1.18 -2.14 26.25
N ALA A 145 2.37 -1.68 25.85
CA ALA A 145 3.16 -0.78 26.68
C ALA A 145 2.45 0.54 27.02
N MET A 146 1.67 1.08 26.08
CA MET A 146 0.98 2.36 26.24
C MET A 146 -0.45 2.22 26.77
N PHE A 147 -1.20 1.19 26.35
CA PHE A 147 -2.64 1.12 26.60
C PHE A 147 -3.07 -0.02 27.53
N ALA A 148 -2.21 -0.99 27.83
CA ALA A 148 -2.57 -2.03 28.78
C ALA A 148 -2.55 -1.47 30.22
N PRO A 149 -3.51 -1.88 31.06
CA PRO A 149 -3.56 -1.43 32.43
C PRO A 149 -2.34 -1.95 33.21
N LYS A 150 -1.81 -1.12 34.10
CA LYS A 150 -0.59 -1.43 34.85
C LYS A 150 -0.92 -2.07 36.19
N CYS A 151 -0.19 -3.12 36.53
CA CYS A 151 -0.30 -3.79 37.82
C CYS A 151 0.01 -2.80 38.95
N GLN A 152 -0.86 -2.70 39.96
CA GLN A 152 -0.60 -1.83 41.12
C GLN A 152 0.59 -2.30 41.97
N GLY A 153 0.88 -3.61 41.99
CA GLY A 153 2.00 -4.15 42.77
C GLY A 153 3.38 -3.96 42.14
N CYS A 154 3.48 -4.02 40.80
CA CYS A 154 4.79 -3.98 40.12
C CYS A 154 4.90 -2.94 38.99
N ALA A 155 3.85 -2.15 38.75
CA ALA A 155 3.75 -1.12 37.71
C ALA A 155 3.94 -1.60 36.25
N ARG A 156 4.10 -2.91 36.02
CA ARG A 156 4.23 -3.49 34.67
C ARG A 156 2.85 -3.66 33.99
N PRO A 157 2.77 -3.53 32.66
CA PRO A 157 1.52 -3.74 31.92
C PRO A 157 1.03 -5.18 32.09
N VAL A 158 -0.28 -5.33 32.29
CA VAL A 158 -0.92 -6.64 32.48
C VAL A 158 -1.60 -7.06 31.19
N THR A 159 -1.14 -8.16 30.59
CA THR A 159 -1.64 -8.61 29.28
C THR A 159 -2.73 -9.67 29.39
N ASP A 160 -2.57 -10.63 30.30
CA ASP A 160 -3.44 -11.81 30.38
C ASP A 160 -3.57 -12.28 31.84
N ASN A 161 -4.66 -12.99 32.15
CA ASN A 161 -4.94 -13.61 33.46
C ASN A 161 -4.63 -12.70 34.67
N TYR A 162 -5.48 -11.71 34.90
CA TYR A 162 -5.30 -10.70 35.94
C TYR A 162 -6.43 -10.66 36.96
N LEU A 163 -6.12 -10.16 38.15
CA LEU A 163 -7.08 -9.94 39.22
C LEU A 163 -7.49 -8.47 39.24
N SER A 164 -8.78 -8.21 39.36
CA SER A 164 -9.34 -6.87 39.57
C SER A 164 -9.75 -6.71 41.02
N ALA A 165 -9.06 -5.85 41.76
CA ALA A 165 -9.31 -5.60 43.17
C ALA A 165 -8.85 -4.19 43.56
N LEU A 166 -9.51 -3.58 44.55
CA LEU A 166 -9.19 -2.24 45.06
C LEU A 166 -9.16 -1.14 43.97
N GLN A 167 -10.07 -1.23 42.99
CA GLN A 167 -10.13 -0.32 41.82
C GLN A 167 -8.85 -0.35 40.95
N GLY A 168 -8.04 -1.40 41.06
CA GLY A 168 -6.85 -1.62 40.27
C GLY A 168 -6.81 -3.02 39.64
N VAL A 169 -5.82 -3.22 38.77
CA VAL A 169 -5.49 -4.54 38.22
C VAL A 169 -4.19 -5.04 38.83
N TRP A 170 -4.07 -6.36 38.95
CA TRP A 170 -2.94 -7.02 39.59
C TRP A 170 -2.59 -8.28 38.81
N HIS A 171 -1.30 -8.57 38.67
CA HIS A 171 -0.88 -9.93 38.35
C HIS A 171 -1.27 -10.87 39.51
N PRO A 172 -1.64 -12.14 39.24
CA PRO A 172 -1.97 -13.11 40.28
C PRO A 172 -0.88 -13.22 41.35
N GLU A 173 0.38 -13.18 40.95
CA GLU A 173 1.56 -13.21 41.83
C GLU A 173 1.82 -11.90 42.59
N CYS A 174 1.23 -10.78 42.15
CA CYS A 174 1.38 -9.48 42.81
C CYS A 174 0.26 -9.20 43.82
N PHE A 175 -0.80 -10.00 43.85
CA PHE A 175 -1.93 -9.84 44.77
C PHE A 175 -1.79 -10.79 45.96
N VAL A 176 -0.79 -10.53 46.80
CA VAL A 176 -0.48 -11.32 48.01
C VAL A 176 -0.78 -10.53 49.27
N CYS A 177 -1.11 -11.22 50.37
CA CYS A 177 -1.28 -10.59 51.68
C CYS A 177 0.08 -10.07 52.18
N ALA A 178 0.08 -8.87 52.76
CA ALA A 178 1.25 -8.28 53.44
C ALA A 178 1.43 -8.87 54.84
#